data_AF-A0A2T2T5P5-F1
#
_entry.id   AF-A0A2T2T5P5-F1
#
_cell.length_a   1.000
_cell.length_b   1.000
_cell.length_c   1.000
_cell.angle_alpha   90.00
_cell.angle_beta   90.00
_cell.angle_gamma   90.00
#
_symmetry.space_group_name_H-M   'P 1'
#
loop_
_entity.id
_entity.type
_entity.pdbx_description
1 polymer ?
#
loop_
_entity_poly.entity_id
_entity_poly.type
_entity_poly.pdbx_seq_one_letter_code
_entity_poly.pdbx_strand_id
1 'polypeptide(L)'
;SRTHQGNNNTYCQDNELTWYDWDLDERKQRFLEFTRQVLAFRRAHPTFRRRHFLKGAPEEEAEALWVHPEGRSMNEDDWGSGGRASLGLLLPGGRLREHDEQGGQIDDDTFLLLFNNADEPHGFTLPPVPDRGEGDAPTEADSGGRENASPNVWRGQPPFAADLPEGDVPADETVKLPPHDLTVLRAR
;
A
#
# COMPACT_ATOMS: atom_id res chain seq x y z
N SER A 1 1.08 2.72 -23.46
CA SER A 1 -0.16 1.91 -23.43
C SER A 1 -0.40 1.30 -24.80
N ARG A 2 -0.97 0.09 -24.90
CA ARG A 2 -1.37 -0.56 -26.16
C ARG A 2 -2.91 -0.54 -26.29
N THR A 3 -3.43 -0.55 -27.51
CA THR A 3 -4.88 -0.59 -27.79
C THR A 3 -5.19 -1.57 -28.90
N HIS A 4 -6.30 -2.28 -28.76
CA HIS A 4 -6.91 -3.10 -29.82
C HIS A 4 -8.21 -2.45 -30.34
N GLN A 5 -8.36 -1.13 -30.17
CA GLN A 5 -9.53 -0.36 -30.57
C GLN A 5 -10.87 -0.94 -30.06
N GLY A 6 -10.86 -1.52 -28.86
CA GLY A 6 -12.04 -2.15 -28.25
C GLY A 6 -12.26 -3.62 -28.62
N ASN A 7 -11.47 -4.19 -29.54
CA ASN A 7 -11.52 -5.63 -29.82
C ASN A 7 -10.84 -6.41 -28.68
N ASN A 8 -11.62 -7.19 -27.92
CA ASN A 8 -11.14 -8.03 -26.83
C ASN A 8 -10.77 -9.46 -27.26
N ASN A 9 -10.78 -9.78 -28.57
CA ASN A 9 -10.53 -11.12 -29.10
C ASN A 9 -9.77 -11.09 -30.45
N THR A 10 -8.51 -10.65 -30.42
CA THR A 10 -7.67 -10.39 -31.61
C THR A 10 -6.86 -11.59 -32.10
N TYR A 11 -7.24 -12.82 -31.74
CA TYR A 11 -6.42 -14.03 -31.95
C TYR A 11 -6.03 -14.33 -33.41
N CYS A 12 -6.82 -13.90 -34.39
CA CYS A 12 -6.57 -14.12 -35.82
C CYS A 12 -6.06 -12.89 -36.58
N GLN A 13 -5.65 -11.84 -35.84
CA GLN A 13 -5.21 -10.56 -36.42
C GLN A 13 -3.67 -10.47 -36.39
N ASP A 14 -3.05 -10.60 -37.56
CA ASP A 14 -1.62 -10.32 -37.74
C ASP A 14 -1.46 -9.02 -38.54
N ASN A 15 -1.63 -7.89 -37.85
CA ASN A 15 -1.58 -6.54 -38.43
C ASN A 15 -1.36 -5.50 -37.31
N GLU A 16 -1.41 -4.21 -37.67
CA GLU A 16 -1.18 -3.08 -36.77
C GLU A 16 -2.10 -3.05 -35.55
N LEU A 17 -3.25 -3.73 -35.59
CA LEU A 17 -4.12 -3.88 -34.42
C LEU A 17 -3.44 -4.68 -33.30
N THR A 18 -2.57 -5.62 -33.65
CA THR A 18 -1.87 -6.50 -32.69
C THR A 18 -0.37 -6.24 -32.62
N TRP A 19 0.25 -5.59 -33.59
CA TRP A 19 1.67 -5.27 -33.50
C TRP A 19 1.96 -4.29 -32.34
N TYR A 20 3.21 -4.29 -31.87
CA TYR A 20 3.65 -3.33 -30.87
C TYR A 20 4.00 -2.01 -31.54
N ASP A 21 3.23 -0.97 -31.21
CA ASP A 21 3.54 0.41 -31.56
C ASP A 21 4.56 1.00 -30.57
N TRP A 22 5.76 1.25 -31.08
CA TRP A 22 6.88 1.84 -30.32
C TRP A 22 6.98 3.36 -30.49
N ASP A 23 6.09 3.99 -31.26
CA ASP A 23 5.99 5.44 -31.33
C ASP A 23 5.21 5.95 -30.11
N LEU A 24 5.96 6.34 -29.07
CA LEU A 24 5.43 6.70 -27.78
C LEU A 24 5.26 8.22 -27.68
N ASP A 25 4.02 8.69 -27.74
CA ASP A 25 3.66 10.05 -27.32
C ASP A 25 3.96 10.28 -25.82
N GLU A 26 3.95 11.54 -25.40
CA GLU A 26 4.27 11.93 -24.01
C GLU A 26 3.40 11.20 -22.97
N ARG A 27 2.12 10.96 -23.25
CA ARG A 27 1.21 10.27 -22.34
C ARG A 27 1.58 8.80 -22.22
N LYS A 28 1.91 8.12 -23.34
CA LYS A 28 2.40 6.74 -23.35
C LYS A 28 3.73 6.63 -22.61
N GLN A 29 4.63 7.61 -22.75
CA GLN A 29 5.91 7.67 -22.03
C GLN A 29 5.70 7.84 -20.51
N ARG A 30 4.82 8.75 -20.07
CA ARG A 30 4.48 8.89 -18.64
C ARG A 30 3.92 7.60 -18.05
N PHE A 31 3.04 6.91 -18.78
CA PHE A 31 2.49 5.62 -18.32
C PHE A 31 3.56 4.52 -18.26
N LEU A 32 4.51 4.50 -19.20
CA LEU A 32 5.64 3.59 -19.15
C LEU A 32 6.50 3.86 -17.91
N GLU A 33 6.83 5.12 -17.63
CA GLU A 33 7.62 5.50 -16.47
C GLU A 33 6.91 5.17 -15.15
N PHE A 34 5.61 5.50 -15.04
CA PHE A 34 4.77 5.08 -13.92
C PHE A 34 4.86 3.56 -13.69
N THR A 35 4.70 2.77 -14.76
CA THR A 35 4.77 1.31 -14.66
C THR A 35 6.15 0.84 -14.18
N ARG A 36 7.24 1.47 -14.63
CA ARG A 36 8.61 1.16 -14.17
C ARG A 36 8.77 1.44 -12.68
N GLN A 37 8.25 2.56 -12.20
CA GLN A 37 8.29 2.94 -10.79
C GLN A 37 7.49 1.97 -9.92
N VAL A 38 6.27 1.58 -10.33
CA VAL A 38 5.47 0.57 -9.63
C VAL A 38 6.20 -0.77 -9.54
N LEU A 39 6.82 -1.23 -10.64
CA LEU A 39 7.59 -2.47 -10.65
C LEU A 39 8.84 -2.39 -9.78
N ALA A 40 9.53 -1.25 -9.77
CA ALA A 40 10.69 -1.01 -8.91
C ALA A 40 10.29 -1.02 -7.43
N PHE A 41 9.20 -0.33 -7.07
CA PHE A 41 8.63 -0.32 -5.72
C PHE A 41 8.26 -1.74 -5.25
N ARG A 42 7.51 -2.49 -6.06
CA ARG A 42 7.18 -3.89 -5.77
C ARG A 42 8.42 -4.77 -5.56
N ARG A 43 9.50 -4.53 -6.32
CA ARG A 43 10.76 -5.28 -6.20
C ARG A 43 11.58 -4.88 -4.97
N ALA A 44 11.47 -3.63 -4.52
CA ALA A 44 12.20 -3.16 -3.35
C ALA A 44 11.61 -3.71 -2.04
N HIS A 45 10.30 -4.00 -2.01
CA HIS A 45 9.55 -4.29 -0.79
C HIS A 45 9.05 -5.75 -0.74
N PRO A 46 9.67 -6.63 0.07
CA PRO A 46 9.24 -8.01 0.27
C PRO A 46 7.77 -8.17 0.67
N THR A 47 7.19 -7.19 1.36
CA THR A 47 5.76 -7.17 1.76
C THR A 47 4.83 -7.47 0.59
N PHE A 48 5.18 -7.01 -0.62
CA PHE A 48 4.36 -7.22 -1.82
C PHE A 48 4.71 -8.50 -2.61
N ARG A 49 5.74 -9.25 -2.22
CA ARG A 49 6.29 -10.41 -2.96
C ARG A 49 6.41 -11.68 -2.10
N ARG A 50 5.51 -11.81 -1.13
CA ARG A 50 5.48 -12.91 -0.16
C ARG A 50 5.24 -14.27 -0.85
N ARG A 51 5.74 -15.34 -0.23
CA ARG A 51 5.54 -16.73 -0.66
C ARG A 51 4.31 -17.36 -0.01
N HIS A 52 3.84 -16.78 1.09
CA HIS A 52 2.69 -17.25 1.86
C HIS A 52 1.55 -16.23 1.87
N PHE A 53 0.34 -16.72 2.16
CA PHE A 53 -0.82 -15.84 2.37
C PHE A 53 -0.67 -14.98 3.62
N LEU A 54 -1.25 -13.78 3.60
CA LEU A 54 -1.34 -12.91 4.79
C LEU A 54 -2.30 -13.56 5.78
N LYS A 55 -1.88 -13.69 7.04
CA LYS A 55 -2.75 -14.15 8.12
C LYS A 55 -3.42 -12.97 8.80
N GLY A 56 -4.75 -12.98 8.80
CA GLY A 56 -5.53 -12.25 9.80
C GLY A 56 -5.36 -12.95 11.14
N ALA A 57 -4.81 -12.24 12.11
CA ALA A 57 -4.68 -12.66 13.50
C ALA A 57 -5.34 -11.55 14.36
N PRO A 58 -5.38 -11.67 15.70
CA PRO A 58 -5.58 -10.49 16.55
C PRO A 58 -4.69 -9.33 16.09
N GLU A 59 -5.14 -8.09 16.30
CA GLU A 59 -4.57 -6.91 15.66
C GLU A 59 -3.06 -6.73 15.94
N GLU A 60 -2.61 -7.21 17.09
CA GLU A 60 -1.22 -7.18 17.54
C GLU A 60 -0.30 -8.11 16.73
N GLU A 61 -0.82 -9.19 16.17
CA GLU A 61 -0.07 -10.23 15.45
C GLU A 61 -0.38 -10.27 13.95
N ALA A 62 -1.36 -9.48 13.50
CA ALA A 62 -1.84 -9.53 12.13
C ALA A 62 -0.76 -9.06 11.14
N GLU A 63 -0.57 -9.83 10.08
CA GLU A 63 0.31 -9.47 8.96
C GLU A 63 -0.38 -8.50 7.99
N ALA A 64 -1.71 -8.39 8.11
CA ALA A 64 -2.56 -7.51 7.34
C ALA A 64 -3.78 -7.11 8.14
N LEU A 65 -4.08 -5.82 8.14
CA LEU A 65 -5.22 -5.22 8.81
C LEU A 65 -6.04 -4.45 7.79
N TRP A 66 -7.33 -4.77 7.70
CA TRP A 66 -8.26 -4.00 6.91
C TRP A 66 -8.73 -2.80 7.71
N VAL A 67 -8.57 -1.61 7.14
CA VAL A 67 -8.80 -0.34 7.82
C VAL A 67 -10.05 0.31 7.24
N HIS A 68 -10.98 0.68 8.11
CA HIS A 68 -12.13 1.49 7.77
C HIS A 68 -11.68 2.91 7.42
N PRO A 69 -12.36 3.65 6.52
CA PRO A 69 -12.00 5.05 6.22
C PRO A 69 -11.94 5.99 7.44
N GLU A 70 -12.57 5.62 8.56
CA GLU A 70 -12.48 6.35 9.83
C GLU A 70 -11.20 6.03 10.64
N GLY A 71 -10.27 5.24 10.10
CA GLY A 71 -8.98 4.91 10.72
C GLY A 71 -9.01 3.74 11.71
N ARG A 72 -10.19 3.21 12.05
CA ARG A 72 -10.35 2.00 12.87
C ARG A 72 -10.22 0.71 12.04
N SER A 73 -9.91 -0.40 12.70
CA SER A 73 -10.02 -1.73 12.09
C SER A 73 -11.44 -2.02 11.59
N MET A 74 -11.54 -2.68 10.43
CA MET A 74 -12.83 -3.17 9.92
C MET A 74 -13.38 -4.29 10.78
N ASN A 75 -14.67 -4.24 11.08
CA ASN A 75 -15.40 -5.31 11.77
C ASN A 75 -16.27 -6.13 10.79
N GLU A 76 -16.94 -7.17 11.29
CA GLU A 76 -17.78 -8.05 10.46
C GLU A 76 -18.95 -7.29 9.78
N ASP A 77 -19.59 -6.37 10.49
CA ASP A 77 -20.71 -5.59 9.97
C ASP A 77 -20.27 -4.67 8.82
N ASP A 78 -19.04 -4.16 8.88
CA ASP A 78 -18.46 -3.36 7.81
C ASP A 78 -18.39 -4.16 6.51
N TRP A 79 -18.02 -5.44 6.55
CA TRP A 79 -17.97 -6.29 5.36
C TRP A 79 -19.35 -6.56 4.75
N GLY A 80 -20.38 -6.65 5.59
CA GLY A 80 -21.76 -6.88 5.15
C GLY A 80 -22.46 -5.65 4.55
N SER A 81 -21.90 -4.45 4.74
CA SER A 81 -22.51 -3.21 4.23
C SER A 81 -22.32 -3.06 2.71
N GLY A 82 -23.35 -3.39 1.93
CA GLY A 82 -23.34 -3.48 0.46
C GLY A 82 -23.17 -2.18 -0.34
N GLY A 83 -22.51 -1.16 0.21
CA GLY A 83 -22.29 0.13 -0.44
C GLY A 83 -20.91 0.75 -0.23
N ARG A 84 -19.99 0.07 0.46
CA ARG A 84 -18.66 0.62 0.72
C ARG A 84 -17.73 0.39 -0.49
N ALA A 85 -17.38 1.48 -1.16
CA ALA A 85 -16.45 1.49 -2.29
C ALA A 85 -15.02 1.91 -1.90
N SER A 86 -14.79 2.20 -0.61
CA SER A 86 -13.52 2.76 -0.13
C SER A 86 -13.05 2.05 1.14
N LEU A 87 -11.78 1.64 1.17
CA LEU A 87 -11.20 0.86 2.26
C LEU A 87 -9.69 1.05 2.32
N GLY A 88 -9.10 0.75 3.47
CA GLY A 88 -7.66 0.74 3.68
C GLY A 88 -7.12 -0.67 3.93
N LEU A 89 -5.83 -0.87 3.66
CA LEU A 89 -5.07 -2.06 4.00
C LEU A 89 -3.74 -1.64 4.62
N LEU A 90 -3.56 -1.99 5.88
CA LEU A 90 -2.33 -1.79 6.64
C LEU A 90 -1.51 -3.09 6.63
N LEU A 91 -0.23 -2.97 6.26
CA LEU A 91 0.72 -4.06 6.15
C LEU A 91 1.93 -3.76 7.05
N PRO A 92 1.98 -4.31 8.28
CA PRO A 92 3.11 -4.13 9.18
C PRO A 92 4.33 -4.93 8.70
N GLY A 93 5.34 -4.24 8.16
CA GLY A 93 6.51 -4.88 7.54
C GLY A 93 7.40 -5.65 8.52
N GLY A 94 7.34 -5.35 9.82
CA GLY A 94 8.04 -6.09 10.88
C GLY A 94 7.36 -7.38 11.32
N ARG A 95 6.16 -7.69 10.81
CA ARG A 95 5.38 -8.88 11.19
C ARG A 95 5.35 -9.94 10.10
N LEU A 96 6.18 -9.80 9.07
CA LEU A 96 6.24 -10.73 7.96
C LEU A 96 6.81 -12.08 8.42
N ARG A 97 6.05 -13.16 8.24
CA ARG A 97 6.55 -14.54 8.43
C ARG A 97 7.27 -15.07 7.19
N GLU A 98 8.18 -14.27 6.65
CA GLU A 98 8.99 -14.63 5.49
C GLU A 98 10.44 -14.84 5.92
N HIS A 99 11.07 -15.86 5.35
CA HIS A 99 12.48 -16.16 5.57
C HIS A 99 13.23 -16.19 4.24
N ASP A 100 14.49 -15.78 4.25
CA ASP A 100 15.38 -15.92 3.11
C ASP A 100 15.84 -17.38 2.91
N GLU A 101 16.66 -17.61 1.89
CA GLU A 101 17.16 -18.95 1.56
C GLU A 101 18.07 -19.54 2.66
N GLN A 102 18.57 -18.72 3.58
CA GLN A 102 19.42 -19.11 4.70
C GLN A 102 18.62 -19.24 6.01
N GLY A 103 17.32 -18.97 5.99
CA GLY A 103 16.44 -19.00 7.16
C GLY A 103 16.41 -17.69 7.96
N GLY A 104 17.07 -16.63 7.48
CA GLY A 104 17.02 -15.30 8.10
C GLY A 104 15.64 -14.67 7.94
N GLN A 105 15.15 -13.99 8.98
CA GLN A 105 13.88 -13.27 8.92
C GLN A 105 13.95 -12.11 7.92
N ILE A 106 12.91 -11.96 7.11
CA ILE A 106 12.77 -10.86 6.17
C ILE A 106 11.77 -9.85 6.74
N ASP A 107 12.26 -8.67 7.10
CA ASP A 107 11.44 -7.52 7.45
C ASP A 107 11.35 -6.51 6.30
N ASP A 108 10.40 -5.59 6.41
CA ASP A 108 10.19 -4.49 5.47
C ASP A 108 9.66 -3.25 6.21
N ASP A 109 9.42 -2.18 5.47
CA ASP A 109 8.70 -1.01 5.95
C ASP A 109 7.21 -1.31 6.18
N THR A 110 6.56 -0.58 7.09
CA THR A 110 5.10 -0.62 7.28
C THR A 110 4.41 0.26 6.26
N PHE A 111 3.43 -0.30 5.54
CA PHE A 111 2.67 0.39 4.50
C PHE A 111 1.18 0.47 4.82
N LEU A 112 0.56 1.60 4.48
CA LEU A 112 -0.88 1.78 4.45
C LEU A 112 -1.30 2.07 3.00
N LEU A 113 -2.17 1.23 2.46
CA LEU A 113 -2.77 1.38 1.15
C LEU A 113 -4.20 1.86 1.33
N LEU A 114 -4.56 2.95 0.66
CA LEU A 114 -5.90 3.52 0.69
C LEU A 114 -6.51 3.43 -0.70
N PHE A 115 -7.67 2.78 -0.78
CA PHE A 115 -8.40 2.58 -2.04
C PHE A 115 -9.69 3.39 -2.00
N ASN A 116 -9.84 4.33 -2.94
CA ASN A 116 -11.11 4.99 -3.17
C ASN A 116 -11.69 4.56 -4.52
N ASN A 117 -12.58 3.56 -4.53
CA ASN A 117 -13.29 3.15 -5.75
C ASN A 117 -14.66 3.85 -5.92
N ALA A 118 -14.99 4.83 -5.06
CA ALA A 118 -16.19 5.63 -5.23
C ALA A 118 -16.03 6.64 -6.39
N ASP A 119 -17.16 7.08 -6.94
CA ASP A 119 -17.23 8.15 -7.94
C ASP A 119 -17.01 9.55 -7.34
N GLU A 120 -16.92 9.64 -6.02
CA GLU A 120 -16.75 10.87 -5.26
C GLU A 120 -15.46 10.85 -4.42
N PRO A 121 -14.84 12.01 -4.15
CA PRO A 121 -13.71 12.07 -3.23
C PRO A 121 -14.08 11.55 -1.84
N HIS A 122 -13.19 10.80 -1.20
CA HIS A 122 -13.44 10.21 0.11
C HIS A 122 -12.36 10.59 1.14
N GLY A 123 -12.78 10.85 2.38
CA GLY A 123 -11.88 11.15 3.48
C GLY A 123 -11.41 9.87 4.17
N PHE A 124 -10.12 9.82 4.50
CA PHE A 124 -9.50 8.73 5.25
C PHE A 124 -8.76 9.28 6.46
N THR A 125 -9.23 8.97 7.66
CA THR A 125 -8.49 9.20 8.90
C THR A 125 -7.37 8.16 8.99
N LEU A 126 -6.13 8.63 9.17
CA LEU A 126 -4.97 7.74 9.19
C LEU A 126 -4.89 6.99 10.52
N PRO A 127 -4.76 5.65 10.53
CA PRO A 127 -4.60 4.87 11.75
C PRO A 127 -3.26 5.19 12.43
N PRO A 128 -3.12 4.89 13.74
CA PRO A 128 -1.83 4.88 14.39
C PRO A 128 -0.87 3.91 13.68
N VAL A 129 0.40 4.29 13.64
CA VAL A 129 1.47 3.41 13.15
C VAL A 129 1.61 2.25 14.14
N PRO A 130 1.47 0.99 13.69
CA PRO A 130 1.66 -0.14 14.59
C PRO A 130 3.12 -0.27 15.00
N ASP A 131 3.34 -0.65 16.26
CA ASP A 131 4.68 -1.03 16.71
C ASP A 131 5.22 -2.18 15.84
N ARG A 132 6.53 -2.11 15.57
CA ARG A 132 7.23 -3.04 14.67
C ARG A 132 7.20 -4.49 15.17
N GLY A 133 6.79 -4.74 16.42
CA GLY A 133 6.82 -6.04 17.08
C GLY A 133 8.16 -6.30 17.78
N GLU A 134 8.21 -7.33 18.63
CA GLU A 134 9.40 -7.73 19.42
C GLU A 134 10.59 -8.17 18.53
N GLY A 135 11.29 -7.18 17.98
CA GLY A 135 12.68 -7.28 17.50
C GLY A 135 13.52 -6.09 17.96
N ASP A 136 12.88 -5.09 18.56
CA ASP A 136 13.46 -3.82 19.03
C ASP A 136 13.42 -3.71 20.56
N ALA A 137 13.31 -4.83 21.28
CA ALA A 137 13.51 -4.81 22.72
C ALA A 137 14.93 -4.28 22.99
N PRO A 138 15.09 -3.16 23.69
CA PRO A 138 16.40 -2.74 24.15
C PRO A 138 16.96 -3.89 24.98
N THR A 139 18.12 -4.40 24.61
CA THR A 139 18.87 -5.33 25.46
C THR A 139 18.98 -4.67 26.83
N GLU A 140 18.56 -5.36 27.90
CA GLU A 140 18.42 -4.86 29.28
C GLU A 140 19.66 -4.07 29.76
N ALA A 141 19.72 -2.78 29.42
CA ALA A 141 20.78 -1.86 29.81
C ALA A 141 20.37 -0.40 29.54
N ASP A 142 19.11 -0.02 29.73
CA ASP A 142 18.77 1.41 29.83
C ASP A 142 17.51 1.62 30.70
N SER A 143 17.70 1.54 32.02
CA SER A 143 16.71 1.94 33.03
C SER A 143 16.70 3.47 33.18
N GLY A 144 16.43 4.17 32.09
CA GLY A 144 16.21 5.61 32.04
C GLY A 144 15.04 5.89 31.13
N GLY A 145 13.94 6.41 31.68
CA GLY A 145 12.71 6.69 30.96
C GLY A 145 12.96 7.39 29.63
N ARG A 146 12.51 6.76 28.54
CA ARG A 146 12.46 7.37 27.22
C ARG A 146 11.04 7.22 26.70
N GLU A 147 10.30 8.34 26.73
CA GLU A 147 9.26 8.64 25.75
C GLU A 147 9.92 8.70 24.36
N ASN A 148 10.28 7.55 23.80
CA ASN A 148 10.67 7.45 22.40
C ASN A 148 9.51 6.76 21.67
N ALA A 149 8.37 7.45 21.60
CA ALA A 149 7.32 7.04 20.68
C ALA A 149 7.90 7.17 19.27
N SER A 150 7.95 6.07 18.52
CA SER A 150 8.23 6.10 17.08
C SER A 150 7.36 7.19 16.42
N PRO A 151 7.87 7.94 15.43
CA PRO A 151 7.08 8.98 14.80
C PRO A 151 5.75 8.40 14.30
N ASN A 152 4.64 8.81 14.91
CA ASN A 152 3.31 8.34 14.56
C ASN A 152 2.80 9.06 13.31
N VAL A 153 3.57 8.96 12.21
CA VAL A 153 3.38 9.73 10.98
C VAL A 153 3.53 8.86 9.74
N TRP A 154 2.86 9.28 8.67
CA TRP A 154 2.75 8.59 7.40
C TRP A 154 3.32 9.46 6.28
N ARG A 155 4.18 8.88 5.45
CA ARG A 155 4.71 9.56 4.26
C ARG A 155 4.15 8.98 2.97
N GLY A 156 3.62 9.85 2.11
CA GLY A 156 3.24 9.49 0.74
C GLY A 156 4.39 8.87 -0.04
N GLN A 157 4.13 7.74 -0.72
CA GLN A 157 5.11 7.07 -1.57
C GLN A 157 4.79 7.32 -3.05
N PRO A 158 5.72 7.91 -3.82
CA PRO A 158 5.58 7.95 -5.27
C PRO A 158 5.67 6.54 -5.86
N PRO A 159 4.94 6.25 -6.96
CA PRO A 159 4.11 7.17 -7.73
C PRO A 159 2.65 7.30 -7.24
N PHE A 160 2.31 6.72 -6.09
CA PHE A 160 0.92 6.55 -5.65
C PHE A 160 0.33 7.75 -4.91
N ALA A 161 1.16 8.65 -4.38
CA ALA A 161 0.72 9.74 -3.51
C ALA A 161 0.84 11.12 -4.18
N ALA A 162 0.53 11.22 -5.47
CA ALA A 162 0.72 12.46 -6.23
C ALA A 162 -0.20 13.61 -5.76
N ASP A 163 -1.37 13.28 -5.21
CA ASP A 163 -2.37 14.25 -4.74
C ASP A 163 -2.29 14.57 -3.25
N LEU A 164 -1.33 13.98 -2.53
CA LEU A 164 -1.09 14.29 -1.13
C LEU A 164 -0.13 15.47 -0.96
N PRO A 165 -0.27 16.26 0.13
CA PRO A 165 0.71 17.29 0.46
C PRO A 165 2.10 16.68 0.63
N GLU A 166 3.13 17.43 0.22
CA GLU A 166 4.51 17.03 0.46
C GLU A 166 4.81 17.03 1.97
N GLY A 167 5.29 15.89 2.48
CA GLY A 167 5.72 15.78 3.87
C GLY A 167 5.19 14.52 4.56
N ASP A 168 5.33 14.52 5.89
CA ASP A 168 4.79 13.50 6.77
C ASP A 168 3.42 13.98 7.29
N VAL A 169 2.44 13.08 7.27
CA VAL A 169 1.07 13.31 7.76
C VAL A 169 0.91 12.56 9.08
N PRO A 170 0.59 13.24 10.19
CA PRO A 170 0.28 12.60 11.46
C PRO A 170 -0.80 11.52 11.33
N ALA A 171 -0.69 10.47 12.15
CA ALA A 171 -1.84 9.65 12.46
C ALA A 171 -2.99 10.51 13.04
N ASP A 172 -4.21 10.01 12.94
CA ASP A 172 -5.46 10.70 13.27
C ASP A 172 -5.83 11.89 12.38
N GLU A 173 -4.93 12.34 11.48
CA GLU A 173 -5.28 13.32 10.45
C GLU A 173 -6.09 12.67 9.33
N THR A 174 -7.04 13.43 8.76
CA THR A 174 -7.84 12.99 7.62
C THR A 174 -7.25 13.50 6.31
N VAL A 175 -6.84 12.57 5.43
CA VAL A 175 -6.48 12.88 4.05
C VAL A 175 -7.66 12.63 3.12
N LYS A 176 -7.76 13.40 2.03
CA LYS A 176 -8.84 13.27 1.06
C LYS A 176 -8.32 12.71 -0.25
N LEU A 177 -8.83 11.56 -0.66
CA LEU A 177 -8.47 10.91 -1.92
C LEU A 177 -9.47 11.28 -3.03
N PRO A 178 -9.01 11.50 -4.27
CA PRO A 178 -9.88 11.62 -5.44
C PRO A 178 -10.67 10.33 -5.72
N PRO A 179 -11.73 10.39 -6.56
CA PRO A 179 -12.40 9.21 -7.10
C PRO A 179 -11.44 8.29 -7.85
N HIS A 180 -11.66 6.98 -7.75
CA HIS A 180 -10.88 5.93 -8.45
C HIS A 180 -9.36 5.99 -8.21
N ASP A 181 -8.96 6.31 -6.98
CA ASP A 181 -7.56 6.52 -6.61
C ASP A 181 -7.01 5.42 -5.70
N LEU A 182 -5.70 5.18 -5.83
CA LEU A 182 -4.91 4.36 -4.91
C LEU A 182 -3.75 5.20 -4.39
N THR A 183 -3.75 5.44 -3.09
CA THR A 183 -2.64 6.09 -2.38
C THR A 183 -1.89 5.07 -1.52
N VAL A 184 -0.55 5.14 -1.53
CA VAL A 184 0.31 4.31 -0.68
C VAL A 184 1.12 5.21 0.23
N LEU A 185 1.03 4.95 1.53
CA LEU A 185 1.77 5.62 2.59
C LEU A 185 2.76 4.64 3.24
N ARG A 186 3.87 5.17 3.74
CA ARG A 186 4.86 4.43 4.52
C ARG A 186 5.04 5.08 5.89
N ALA A 187 5.08 4.28 6.96
CA ALA A 187 5.39 4.75 8.31
C ALA A 187 6.84 5.33 8.40
N ARG A 188 7.08 6.30 9.29
CA ARG A 188 8.39 6.93 9.49
C ARG A 188 8.90 6.89 10.91
#